data_AF-A0A7X4FWU7-F1
#
_entry.id   AF-A0A7X4FWU7-F1
#
_cell.length_a   1.000
_cell.length_b   1.000
_cell.length_c   1.000
_cell.angle_alpha   90.00
_cell.angle_beta   90.00
_cell.angle_gamma   90.00
#
_symmetry.space_group_name_H-M   'P 1'
#
loop_
_entity.id
_entity.type
_entity.pdbx_description
1 polymer ?
#
loop_
_entity_poly.entity_id
_entity_poly.type
_entity_poly.pdbx_seq_one_letter_code
_entity_poly.pdbx_strand_id
1 'polypeptide(L)'
;MPPVGRPRPDEATYGEVVGWLEEELDRAAAAAPNPGRRPALHRLSRTEYQNAVRDLLALDDLPKEFDVSTLLPADNVTSGFDNLAELLFVSPSTLERYLAAARRISRLAVGDTSMPPIVDRYQLDRDLIQDSHLDGLPLGTRGGTVIRSHLPADGEYVLTVEFAQAAREEHAVEVSVDGERVSLFSIGGRPLVRGASGVFAFEAEPPVDVRVPLGAGPREIAVAFLQKTGARHEGLVRAS
;
A
#
# COMPACT_ATOMS: atom_id res chain seq x y z
N MET A 1 -3.99 -16.42 -55.60
CA MET A 1 -5.10 -16.71 -56.54
C MET A 1 -4.54 -17.24 -57.85
N PRO A 2 -5.17 -18.22 -58.50
CA PRO A 2 -4.80 -18.58 -59.87
C PRO A 2 -5.10 -17.39 -60.82
N PRO A 3 -4.38 -17.27 -61.94
CA PRO A 3 -4.65 -16.25 -62.96
C PRO A 3 -6.10 -16.28 -63.44
N VAL A 4 -6.62 -15.13 -63.86
CA VAL A 4 -7.99 -14.97 -64.37
C VAL A 4 -8.26 -15.99 -65.48
N GLY A 5 -9.35 -16.75 -65.35
CA GLY A 5 -9.81 -17.72 -66.36
C GLY A 5 -9.33 -19.16 -66.17
N ARG A 6 -8.54 -19.48 -65.13
CA ARG A 6 -8.21 -20.87 -64.79
C ARG A 6 -9.12 -21.45 -63.71
N PRO A 7 -9.50 -22.74 -63.81
CA PRO A 7 -10.25 -23.40 -62.76
C PRO A 7 -9.45 -23.36 -61.46
N ARG A 8 -10.14 -23.10 -60.35
CA ARG A 8 -9.54 -23.23 -59.01
C ARG A 8 -9.29 -24.71 -58.74
N PRO A 9 -8.21 -25.06 -58.01
CA PRO A 9 -8.07 -26.38 -57.41
C PRO A 9 -9.31 -26.74 -56.58
N ASP A 10 -9.57 -28.04 -56.43
CA ASP A 10 -10.62 -28.50 -55.53
C ASP A 10 -10.22 -28.36 -54.06
N GLU A 11 -11.19 -28.49 -53.16
CA GLU A 11 -10.99 -28.31 -51.72
C GLU A 11 -9.97 -29.30 -51.14
N ALA A 12 -9.94 -30.53 -51.66
CA ALA A 12 -8.99 -31.55 -51.23
C ALA A 12 -7.54 -31.15 -51.55
N THR A 13 -7.31 -30.63 -52.76
CA THR A 13 -6.00 -30.11 -53.17
C THR A 13 -5.58 -28.92 -52.31
N TYR A 14 -6.52 -28.05 -51.92
CA TYR A 14 -6.24 -26.97 -50.98
C TYR A 14 -5.81 -27.51 -49.61
N GLY A 15 -6.53 -28.51 -49.08
CA GLY A 15 -6.21 -29.14 -47.81
C GLY A 15 -4.82 -29.81 -47.81
N GLU A 16 -4.47 -30.50 -48.89
CA GLU A 16 -3.14 -31.13 -49.04
C GLU A 16 -2.01 -30.09 -49.04
N VAL A 17 -2.18 -28.98 -49.76
CA VAL A 17 -1.18 -27.90 -49.81
C VAL A 17 -1.04 -27.19 -48.47
N VAL A 18 -2.15 -26.95 -47.77
CA VAL A 18 -2.14 -26.35 -46.42
C VAL A 18 -1.42 -27.27 -45.44
N GLY A 19 -1.79 -28.56 -45.40
CA GLY A 19 -1.16 -29.53 -44.51
C GLY A 19 0.34 -29.68 -44.78
N TRP A 20 0.74 -29.75 -46.05
CA TRP A 20 2.16 -29.76 -46.42
C TRP A 20 2.89 -28.50 -45.94
N LEU A 21 2.29 -27.31 -46.11
CA LEU A 21 2.91 -26.06 -45.69
C LEU A 21 3.05 -25.97 -44.17
N GLU A 22 2.04 -26.39 -43.42
CA GLU A 22 2.08 -26.47 -41.95
C GLU A 22 3.18 -27.42 -41.48
N GLU A 23 3.26 -28.63 -42.05
CA GLU A 23 4.29 -29.62 -41.71
C GLU A 23 5.71 -29.12 -42.03
N GLU A 24 5.90 -28.43 -43.16
CA GLU A 24 7.20 -27.84 -43.50
C GLU A 24 7.57 -26.67 -42.56
N LEU A 25 6.59 -25.83 -42.19
CA LEU A 25 6.81 -24.74 -41.25
C LEU A 25 7.17 -25.26 -39.85
N ASP A 26 6.46 -26.29 -39.38
CA ASP A 26 6.73 -26.94 -38.10
C ASP A 26 8.11 -27.61 -38.09
N ARG A 27 8.47 -28.31 -39.18
CA ARG A 27 9.79 -28.93 -39.32
C ARG A 27 10.91 -27.90 -39.36
N ALA A 28 10.71 -26.79 -40.06
CA ALA A 28 11.66 -25.68 -40.11
C ALA A 28 11.82 -25.01 -38.74
N ALA A 29 10.72 -24.79 -38.01
CA ALA A 29 10.72 -24.22 -36.66
C ALA A 29 11.42 -25.14 -35.66
N ALA A 30 11.22 -26.46 -35.76
CA ALA A 30 11.88 -27.45 -34.91
C ALA A 30 13.39 -27.58 -35.21
N ALA A 31 13.78 -27.48 -36.48
CA ALA A 31 15.19 -27.59 -36.89
C ALA A 31 16.03 -26.38 -36.47
N ALA A 32 15.44 -25.18 -36.43
CA ALA A 32 16.10 -23.95 -35.99
C ALA A 32 15.14 -23.08 -35.15
N PRO A 33 14.93 -23.43 -33.86
CA PRO A 33 14.04 -22.68 -33.00
C PRO A 33 14.48 -21.21 -32.89
N ASN A 34 13.71 -20.31 -33.48
CA ASN A 34 13.94 -18.88 -33.39
C ASN A 34 12.81 -18.24 -32.58
N PRO A 35 13.02 -17.94 -31.29
CA PRO A 35 12.00 -17.27 -30.46
C PRO A 35 11.74 -15.81 -30.88
N GLY A 36 12.28 -15.36 -32.01
CA GLY A 36 12.22 -13.99 -32.48
C GLY A 36 13.19 -13.09 -31.70
N ARG A 37 12.93 -11.78 -31.76
CA ARG A 37 13.68 -10.80 -30.97
C ARG A 37 13.26 -10.94 -29.52
N ARG A 38 14.07 -11.63 -28.71
CA ARG A 38 13.86 -11.69 -27.27
C ARG A 38 13.88 -10.26 -26.71
N PRO A 39 12.96 -9.90 -25.79
CA PRO A 39 13.07 -8.65 -25.06
C PRO A 39 14.47 -8.54 -24.46
N ALA A 40 15.06 -7.34 -24.52
CA ALA A 40 16.29 -7.10 -23.78
C ALA A 40 16.07 -7.47 -22.30
N LEU A 41 17.09 -8.02 -21.66
CA LEU A 41 17.03 -8.30 -20.24
C LEU A 41 16.87 -6.96 -19.52
N HIS A 42 15.78 -6.80 -18.78
CA HIS A 42 15.41 -5.56 -18.10
C HIS A 42 15.33 -5.78 -16.60
N ARG A 43 15.49 -4.70 -15.83
CA ARG A 43 15.16 -4.73 -14.40
C ARG A 43 13.64 -4.81 -14.22
N LEU A 44 13.19 -5.39 -13.11
CA LEU A 44 11.78 -5.28 -12.70
C LEU A 44 11.39 -3.81 -12.57
N SER A 45 10.26 -3.38 -13.11
CA SER A 45 9.63 -2.11 -12.75
C SER A 45 9.30 -2.06 -11.25
N ARG A 46 8.97 -0.90 -10.71
CA ARG A 46 8.47 -0.73 -9.34
C ARG A 46 7.24 -1.63 -9.09
N THR A 47 6.33 -1.66 -10.04
CA THR A 47 5.11 -2.49 -10.01
C THR A 47 5.46 -3.97 -9.94
N GLU A 48 6.35 -4.44 -10.84
CA GLU A 48 6.78 -5.84 -10.85
C GLU A 48 7.59 -6.21 -9.61
N TYR A 49 8.41 -5.30 -9.10
CA TYR A 49 9.17 -5.51 -7.86
C TYR A 49 8.25 -5.65 -6.65
N GLN A 50 7.23 -4.80 -6.55
CA GLN A 50 6.22 -4.89 -5.49
C GLN A 50 5.47 -6.22 -5.55
N ASN A 51 5.03 -6.63 -6.74
CA ASN A 51 4.35 -7.91 -6.94
C ASN A 51 5.27 -9.09 -6.61
N ALA A 52 6.55 -9.03 -7.00
CA ALA A 52 7.52 -10.07 -6.66
C ALA A 52 7.77 -10.16 -5.15
N VAL A 53 7.84 -9.03 -4.44
CA VAL A 53 7.95 -9.02 -2.97
C VAL A 53 6.72 -9.65 -2.34
N ARG A 54 5.52 -9.28 -2.79
CA ARG A 54 4.27 -9.88 -2.34
C ARG A 54 4.26 -11.38 -2.55
N ASP A 55 4.49 -11.83 -3.77
CA ASP A 55 4.32 -13.23 -4.15
C ASP A 55 5.42 -14.14 -3.57
N LEU A 56 6.64 -13.63 -3.36
CA LEU A 56 7.76 -14.41 -2.80
C LEU A 56 7.79 -14.40 -1.27
N LEU A 57 7.41 -13.28 -0.63
CA LEU A 57 7.55 -13.10 0.82
C LEU A 57 6.20 -13.09 1.55
N ALA A 58 5.08 -13.19 0.83
CA ALA A 58 3.73 -13.07 1.37
C ALA A 58 3.51 -11.77 2.17
N LEU A 59 4.16 -10.69 1.73
CA LEU A 59 4.03 -9.36 2.30
C LEU A 59 3.06 -8.53 1.44
N ASP A 60 1.77 -8.66 1.73
CA ASP A 60 0.71 -7.95 1.00
C ASP A 60 0.69 -6.45 1.30
N ASP A 61 0.84 -6.09 2.57
CA ASP A 61 0.79 -4.71 3.06
C ASP A 61 2.12 -4.36 3.74
N LEU A 62 3.10 -3.94 2.93
CA LEU A 62 4.35 -3.39 3.45
C LEU A 62 4.06 -2.12 4.27
N PRO A 63 4.79 -1.90 5.38
CA PRO A 63 4.72 -0.63 6.10
C PRO A 63 4.98 0.53 5.16
N LYS A 64 4.35 1.70 5.35
CA LYS A 64 4.47 2.81 4.39
C LYS A 64 5.89 3.33 4.21
N GLU A 65 6.76 3.19 5.22
CA GLU A 65 8.19 3.49 5.12
C GLU A 65 8.91 2.61 4.06
N PHE A 66 8.32 1.47 3.72
CA PHE A 66 8.80 0.49 2.75
C PHE A 66 8.05 0.55 1.42
N ASP A 67 7.25 1.61 1.18
CA ASP A 67 6.63 1.83 -0.10
C ASP A 67 7.71 1.85 -1.20
N VAL A 68 7.54 0.97 -2.19
CA VAL A 68 8.46 0.80 -3.33
C VAL A 68 8.67 2.13 -4.07
N SER A 69 7.68 3.02 -4.07
CA SER A 69 7.77 4.37 -4.65
C SER A 69 8.82 5.25 -3.96
N THR A 70 9.10 4.99 -2.69
CA THR A 70 10.12 5.69 -1.87
C THR A 70 11.48 5.00 -1.93
N LEU A 71 11.49 3.67 -2.08
CA LEU A 71 12.72 2.85 -2.08
C LEU A 71 13.45 2.89 -3.43
N LEU A 72 12.71 2.78 -4.52
CA LEU A 72 13.24 2.69 -5.88
C LEU A 72 13.01 4.00 -6.64
N PRO A 73 13.81 4.35 -7.66
CA PRO A 73 13.55 5.51 -8.51
C PRO A 73 12.35 5.26 -9.44
N ALA A 74 11.72 6.32 -9.95
CA ALA A 74 10.58 6.20 -10.85
C ALA A 74 10.97 5.56 -12.18
N ASP A 75 10.06 4.76 -12.72
CA ASP A 75 10.24 4.13 -14.04
C ASP A 75 9.85 5.10 -15.15
N ASN A 76 10.46 4.90 -16.32
CA ASN A 76 10.10 5.67 -17.50
C ASN A 76 8.80 5.14 -18.08
N VAL A 77 7.75 5.95 -18.03
CA VAL A 77 6.45 5.60 -18.62
C VAL A 77 6.39 6.15 -20.05
N THR A 78 6.23 5.26 -21.03
CA THR A 78 6.04 5.62 -22.44
C THR A 78 4.81 4.91 -23.00
N SER A 79 3.97 5.64 -23.75
CA SER A 79 2.73 5.10 -24.34
C SER A 79 1.78 4.44 -23.32
N GLY A 80 1.87 4.84 -22.05
CA GLY A 80 1.09 4.26 -20.94
C GLY A 80 1.67 3.00 -20.32
N PHE A 81 2.87 2.56 -20.73
CA PHE A 81 3.52 1.36 -20.20
C PHE A 81 4.81 1.72 -19.45
N ASP A 82 5.02 1.06 -18.30
CA ASP A 82 6.18 1.21 -17.41
C ASP A 82 7.12 -0.01 -17.44
N ASN A 83 6.74 -1.10 -18.12
CA ASN A 83 7.47 -2.37 -18.22
C ASN A 83 8.21 -2.58 -19.56
N LEU A 84 8.45 -1.49 -20.30
CA LEU A 84 9.13 -1.58 -21.59
C LEU A 84 10.62 -1.89 -21.39
N ALA A 85 11.03 -3.10 -21.81
CA ALA A 85 12.39 -3.59 -21.65
C ALA A 85 13.47 -2.67 -22.27
N GLU A 86 13.13 -1.94 -23.33
CA GLU A 86 14.01 -0.97 -23.99
C GLU A 86 14.27 0.30 -23.17
N LEU A 87 13.56 0.50 -22.05
CA LEU A 87 13.69 1.68 -21.19
C LEU A 87 14.14 1.33 -19.75
N LEU A 88 14.06 0.05 -19.38
CA LEU A 88 14.37 -0.47 -18.05
C LEU A 88 15.79 -1.04 -17.96
N PHE A 89 16.77 -0.16 -18.22
CA PHE A 89 18.18 -0.51 -18.10
C PHE A 89 18.64 -0.59 -16.63
N VAL A 90 19.67 -1.40 -16.39
CA VAL A 90 20.32 -1.52 -15.09
C VAL A 90 21.52 -0.56 -15.04
N SER A 91 21.44 0.48 -14.21
CA SER A 91 22.61 1.29 -13.83
C SER A 91 23.18 0.83 -12.48
N PRO A 92 24.47 1.08 -12.19
CA PRO A 92 25.06 0.76 -10.88
C PRO A 92 24.28 1.38 -9.71
N SER A 93 23.90 2.65 -9.82
CA SER A 93 23.11 3.35 -8.81
C SER A 93 21.72 2.76 -8.60
N THR A 94 21.09 2.26 -9.67
CA THR A 94 19.81 1.59 -9.58
C THR A 94 19.99 0.25 -8.85
N LEU A 95 20.99 -0.55 -9.24
CA LEU A 95 21.27 -1.82 -8.59
C LEU A 95 21.53 -1.65 -7.08
N GLU A 96 22.31 -0.64 -6.69
CA GLU A 96 22.52 -0.30 -5.27
C GLU A 96 21.21 -0.04 -4.53
N ARG A 97 20.26 0.68 -5.15
CA ARG A 97 18.92 0.92 -4.57
C ARG A 97 18.11 -0.37 -4.44
N TYR A 98 18.13 -1.25 -5.44
CA TYR A 98 17.45 -2.55 -5.34
C TYR A 98 18.05 -3.41 -4.22
N LEU A 99 19.37 -3.45 -4.09
CA LEU A 99 20.04 -4.19 -3.01
C LEU A 99 19.75 -3.58 -1.63
N ALA A 100 19.68 -2.25 -1.52
CA ALA A 100 19.31 -1.57 -0.29
C ALA A 100 17.84 -1.85 0.10
N ALA A 101 16.92 -1.79 -0.87
CA ALA A 101 15.52 -2.14 -0.69
C ALA A 101 15.37 -3.61 -0.27
N ALA A 102 16.01 -4.53 -1.00
CA ALA A 102 15.99 -5.96 -0.70
C ALA A 102 16.54 -6.27 0.69
N ARG A 103 17.63 -5.60 1.12
CA ARG A 103 18.17 -5.75 2.48
C ARG A 103 17.19 -5.29 3.55
N ARG A 104 16.48 -4.18 3.32
CA ARG A 104 15.47 -3.70 4.28
C ARG A 104 14.28 -4.65 4.34
N ILE A 105 13.71 -5.00 3.19
CA ILE A 105 12.52 -5.87 3.09
C ILE A 105 12.80 -7.27 3.62
N SER A 106 13.98 -7.85 3.32
CA SER A 106 14.35 -9.17 3.85
C SER A 106 14.43 -9.20 5.38
N ARG A 107 14.94 -8.13 6.01
CA ARG A 107 14.96 -8.01 7.49
C ARG A 107 13.56 -7.92 8.08
N LEU A 108 12.67 -7.17 7.44
CA LEU A 108 11.25 -7.13 7.80
C LEU A 108 10.62 -8.53 7.68
N ALA A 109 10.85 -9.21 6.55
CA ALA A 109 10.25 -10.52 6.26
C ALA A 109 10.66 -11.62 7.25
N VAL A 110 11.89 -11.55 7.80
CA VAL A 110 12.37 -12.52 8.80
C VAL A 110 12.16 -12.09 10.24
N GLY A 111 11.54 -10.93 10.48
CA GLY A 111 11.31 -10.43 11.84
C GLY A 111 12.58 -10.01 12.59
N ASP A 112 13.57 -9.44 11.89
CA ASP A 112 14.84 -9.06 12.51
C ASP A 112 14.68 -7.90 13.50
N THR A 113 14.63 -8.22 14.80
CA THR A 113 14.48 -7.26 15.90
C THR A 113 15.70 -6.36 16.11
N SER A 114 16.83 -6.63 15.45
CA SER A 114 17.99 -5.72 15.44
C SER A 114 17.86 -4.57 14.45
N MET A 115 16.77 -4.55 13.67
CA MET A 115 16.48 -3.43 12.75
C MET A 115 16.09 -2.18 13.55
N PRO A 116 16.46 -0.97 13.08
CA PRO A 116 15.89 0.24 13.64
C PRO A 116 14.36 0.19 13.65
N PRO A 117 13.68 0.81 14.62
CA PRO A 117 12.23 0.85 14.67
C PRO A 117 11.66 1.36 13.35
N ILE A 118 10.71 0.60 12.80
CA ILE A 118 9.97 0.96 11.60
C ILE A 118 8.82 1.85 12.01
N VAL A 119 8.67 3.00 11.36
CA VAL A 119 7.59 3.94 11.67
C VAL A 119 6.57 3.92 10.55
N ASP A 120 5.41 3.35 10.85
CA ASP A 120 4.28 3.35 9.91
C ASP A 120 3.28 4.45 10.25
N ARG A 121 3.16 5.45 9.37
CA ARG A 121 2.37 6.66 9.62
C ARG A 121 1.06 6.67 8.83
N TYR A 122 -0.05 6.70 9.56
CA TYR A 122 -1.38 6.80 8.97
C TYR A 122 -1.93 8.21 9.19
N GLN A 123 -1.89 9.00 8.12
CA GLN A 123 -2.48 10.33 8.10
C GLN A 123 -3.92 10.23 7.56
N LEU A 124 -4.87 10.64 8.39
CA LEU A 124 -6.26 10.76 8.01
C LEU A 124 -6.47 12.03 7.17
N ASP A 125 -7.40 11.96 6.21
CA ASP A 125 -7.84 13.15 5.50
C ASP A 125 -8.47 14.13 6.50
N ARG A 126 -8.16 15.41 6.34
CA ARG A 126 -8.72 16.48 7.18
C ARG A 126 -10.21 16.66 6.96
N ASP A 127 -10.70 16.28 5.78
CA ASP A 127 -12.11 16.35 5.42
C ASP A 127 -12.86 15.05 5.74
N LEU A 128 -12.18 14.05 6.31
CA LEU A 128 -12.83 12.81 6.73
C LEU A 128 -13.88 13.13 7.80
N ILE A 129 -15.11 12.72 7.54
CA ILE A 129 -16.24 12.93 8.45
C ILE A 129 -16.05 12.03 9.69
N GLN A 130 -16.09 12.63 10.88
CA GLN A 130 -15.78 11.99 12.17
C GLN A 130 -17.00 11.81 13.08
N ASP A 131 -18.21 12.14 12.60
CA ASP A 131 -19.43 12.20 13.41
C ASP A 131 -20.26 10.91 13.39
N SER A 132 -19.91 9.96 12.52
CA SER A 132 -20.61 8.70 12.30
C SER A 132 -19.72 7.50 12.56
N HIS A 133 -20.33 6.35 12.81
CA HIS A 133 -19.63 5.08 12.94
C HIS A 133 -19.04 4.66 11.59
N LEU A 134 -17.83 4.10 11.61
CA LEU A 134 -17.18 3.52 10.43
C LEU A 134 -17.16 2.00 10.58
N ASP A 135 -17.44 1.31 9.49
CA ASP A 135 -17.42 -0.15 9.45
C ASP A 135 -16.05 -0.68 9.89
N GLY A 136 -16.05 -1.70 10.75
CA GLY A 136 -14.86 -2.32 11.33
C GLY A 136 -14.41 -1.72 12.66
N LEU A 137 -14.95 -0.57 13.09
CA LEU A 137 -14.68 -0.05 14.43
C LEU A 137 -15.51 -0.74 15.51
N PRO A 138 -15.08 -0.69 16.79
CA PRO A 138 -15.89 -1.18 17.90
C PRO A 138 -17.26 -0.50 17.98
N LEU A 139 -18.28 -1.23 18.41
CA LEU A 139 -19.64 -0.69 18.57
C LEU A 139 -19.65 0.47 19.60
N GLY A 140 -20.48 1.48 19.34
CA GLY A 140 -20.57 2.66 20.20
C GLY A 140 -19.42 3.67 20.00
N THR A 141 -18.63 3.50 18.95
CA THR A 141 -17.62 4.47 18.51
C THR A 141 -18.09 5.27 17.30
N ARG A 142 -17.44 6.41 17.07
CA ARG A 142 -17.61 7.26 15.88
C ARG A 142 -16.27 7.82 15.41
N GLY A 143 -16.18 8.14 14.12
CA GLY A 143 -14.95 8.64 13.50
C GLY A 143 -13.76 7.70 13.74
N GLY A 144 -12.56 8.21 13.50
CA GLY A 144 -11.32 7.49 13.69
C GLY A 144 -10.88 6.76 12.43
N THR A 145 -10.19 5.63 12.62
CA THR A 145 -9.66 4.79 11.56
C THR A 145 -9.43 3.36 12.03
N VAL A 146 -9.55 2.43 11.09
CA VAL A 146 -9.05 1.05 11.23
C VAL A 146 -7.78 0.94 10.39
N ILE A 147 -6.73 0.37 10.97
CA ILE A 147 -5.42 0.17 10.35
C ILE A 147 -5.13 -1.32 10.38
N ARG A 148 -4.90 -1.91 9.22
CA ARG A 148 -4.40 -3.28 9.10
C ARG A 148 -2.90 -3.22 8.86
N SER A 149 -2.15 -3.91 9.71
CA SER A 149 -0.69 -3.93 9.65
C SER A 149 -0.17 -5.32 9.91
N HIS A 150 0.92 -5.69 9.23
CA HIS A 150 1.63 -6.95 9.50
C HIS A 150 2.83 -6.67 10.39
N LEU A 151 2.78 -7.15 11.63
CA LEU A 151 3.86 -6.96 12.59
C LEU A 151 4.95 -8.02 12.36
N PRO A 152 6.22 -7.62 12.17
CA PRO A 152 7.28 -8.55 11.76
C PRO A 152 7.77 -9.47 12.89
N ALA A 153 7.59 -9.07 14.15
CA ALA A 153 8.07 -9.82 15.31
C ALA A 153 7.20 -9.58 16.55
N ASP A 154 7.26 -10.50 17.51
CA ASP A 154 6.70 -10.29 18.84
C ASP A 154 7.48 -9.18 19.55
N GLY A 155 6.79 -8.23 20.18
CA GLY A 155 7.46 -7.15 20.89
C GLY A 155 6.54 -6.10 21.50
N GLU A 156 7.15 -5.12 22.13
CA GLU A 156 6.48 -3.91 22.61
C GLU A 156 6.39 -2.90 21.48
N TYR A 157 5.17 -2.52 21.11
CA TYR A 157 4.90 -1.52 20.09
C TYR A 157 4.41 -0.23 20.73
N VAL A 158 4.78 0.90 20.12
CA VAL A 158 4.31 2.23 20.53
C VAL A 158 3.35 2.75 19.48
N LEU A 159 2.08 2.89 19.87
CA LEU A 159 1.05 3.51 19.06
C LEU A 159 0.98 4.98 19.44
N THR A 160 1.52 5.85 18.58
CA THR A 160 1.48 7.31 18.78
C THR A 160 0.27 7.89 18.05
N VAL A 161 -0.66 8.48 18.82
CA VAL A 161 -1.84 9.17 18.28
C VAL A 161 -1.60 10.67 18.30
N GLU A 162 -1.59 11.28 17.11
CA GLU A 162 -1.43 12.73 16.93
C GLU A 162 -2.74 13.36 16.47
N PHE A 163 -3.08 14.53 17.01
CA PHE A 163 -4.29 15.27 16.64
C PHE A 163 -3.91 16.54 15.89
N ALA A 164 -4.53 16.76 14.72
CA ALA A 164 -4.25 17.92 13.89
C ALA A 164 -4.76 19.25 14.48
N GLN A 165 -5.74 19.19 15.39
CA GLN A 165 -6.38 20.35 16.00
C GLN A 165 -6.69 20.08 17.47
N ALA A 166 -6.76 21.16 18.25
CA ALA A 166 -7.21 21.11 19.62
C ALA A 166 -8.70 20.78 19.70
N ALA A 167 -9.08 19.85 20.58
CA ALA A 167 -10.46 19.52 20.84
C ALA A 167 -11.09 20.55 21.79
N ARG A 168 -12.20 21.18 21.39
CA ARG A 168 -12.88 22.19 22.21
C ARG A 168 -13.60 21.57 23.41
N GLU A 169 -14.31 20.48 23.15
CA GLU A 169 -14.98 19.70 24.17
C GLU A 169 -14.14 18.49 24.56
N GLU A 170 -14.39 17.94 25.75
CA GLU A 170 -13.74 16.69 26.16
C GLU A 170 -14.26 15.53 25.30
N HIS A 171 -13.38 14.73 24.70
CA HIS A 171 -13.75 13.51 23.96
C HIS A 171 -12.93 12.34 24.49
N ALA A 172 -13.58 11.18 24.67
CA ALA A 172 -12.89 9.94 25.00
C ALA A 172 -12.45 9.24 23.71
N VAL A 173 -11.17 8.90 23.61
CA VAL A 173 -10.53 8.22 22.49
C VAL A 173 -10.13 6.83 22.94
N GLU A 174 -10.63 5.85 22.21
CA GLU A 174 -10.32 4.44 22.35
C GLU A 174 -9.24 4.03 21.35
N VAL A 175 -8.26 3.27 21.83
CA VAL A 175 -7.36 2.48 21.00
C VAL A 175 -7.66 1.01 21.28
N SER A 176 -7.94 0.25 20.23
CA SER A 176 -8.21 -1.18 20.30
C SER A 176 -7.35 -1.95 19.31
N VAL A 177 -6.97 -3.17 19.67
CA VAL A 177 -6.22 -4.09 18.81
C VAL A 177 -7.00 -5.39 18.71
N ASP A 178 -7.24 -5.86 17.49
CA ASP A 178 -8.00 -7.07 17.17
C ASP A 178 -9.39 -7.09 17.85
N GLY A 179 -10.03 -5.91 17.95
CA GLY A 179 -11.34 -5.70 18.58
C GLY A 179 -11.32 -5.57 20.11
N GLU A 180 -10.18 -5.75 20.77
CA GLU A 180 -10.04 -5.58 22.22
C GLU A 180 -9.50 -4.18 22.55
N ARG A 181 -10.16 -3.48 23.48
CA ARG A 181 -9.72 -2.16 23.94
C ARG A 181 -8.43 -2.27 24.75
N VAL A 182 -7.37 -1.65 24.26
CA VAL A 182 -6.05 -1.61 24.93
C VAL A 182 -5.80 -0.29 25.66
N SER A 183 -6.45 0.80 25.24
CA SER A 183 -6.34 2.10 25.90
C SER A 183 -7.59 2.95 25.73
N LEU A 184 -7.85 3.80 26.74
CA LEU A 184 -8.90 4.80 26.73
C LEU A 184 -8.36 6.06 27.41
N PHE A 185 -8.39 7.20 26.71
CA PHE A 185 -7.95 8.47 27.25
C PHE A 185 -8.85 9.62 26.80
N SER A 186 -8.86 10.73 27.54
CA SER A 186 -9.60 11.93 27.19
C SER A 186 -8.71 12.96 26.51
N ILE A 187 -9.23 13.64 25.49
CA ILE A 187 -8.64 14.84 24.88
C ILE A 187 -9.61 16.01 24.99
N GLY A 188 -9.14 17.25 24.83
CA GLY A 188 -9.99 18.43 24.84
C GLY A 188 -10.52 18.83 26.20
N GLY A 189 -11.46 19.79 26.22
CA GLY A 189 -12.01 20.35 27.46
C GLY A 189 -11.03 21.26 28.23
N ARG A 190 -9.90 21.62 27.61
CA ARG A 190 -8.91 22.53 28.20
C ARG A 190 -9.35 23.98 28.06
N PRO A 191 -9.07 24.85 29.05
CA PRO A 191 -9.39 26.27 28.95
C PRO A 191 -8.57 26.95 27.85
N LEU A 192 -9.12 28.04 27.31
CA LEU A 192 -8.40 28.91 26.39
C LEU A 192 -7.16 29.52 27.07
N VAL A 193 -6.02 29.46 26.40
CA VAL A 193 -4.77 30.07 26.87
C VAL A 193 -4.54 31.36 26.10
N ARG A 194 -4.10 32.41 26.80
CA ARG A 194 -3.74 33.68 26.17
C ARG A 194 -2.35 33.58 25.55
N GLY A 195 -2.27 33.59 24.23
CA GLY A 195 -0.99 33.56 23.51
C GLY A 195 -0.22 34.87 23.62
N ALA A 196 1.05 34.85 23.20
CA ALA A 196 1.95 36.02 23.24
C ALA A 196 1.44 37.21 22.41
N SER A 197 0.62 36.96 21.40
CA SER A 197 -0.07 37.99 20.59
C SER A 197 -1.29 38.61 21.28
N GLY A 198 -1.66 38.13 22.47
CA GLY A 198 -2.87 38.55 23.21
C GLY A 198 -4.15 37.85 22.78
N VAL A 199 -4.11 37.01 21.74
CA VAL A 199 -5.24 36.21 21.23
C VAL A 199 -5.40 34.94 22.06
N PHE A 200 -6.64 34.61 22.42
CA PHE A 200 -6.97 33.36 23.10
C PHE A 200 -7.07 32.21 22.09
N ALA A 201 -6.38 31.11 22.35
CA ALA A 201 -6.43 29.91 21.53
C ALA A 201 -6.47 28.66 22.42
N PHE A 202 -6.98 27.57 21.86
CA PHE A 202 -6.81 26.25 22.47
C PHE A 202 -5.40 25.75 22.15
N GLU A 203 -4.71 25.20 23.15
CA GLU A 203 -3.43 24.51 22.90
C GLU A 203 -3.68 23.21 22.14
N ALA A 204 -2.77 22.89 21.22
CA ALA A 204 -2.83 21.62 20.50
C ALA A 204 -2.75 20.45 21.48
N GLU A 205 -3.44 19.36 21.16
CA GLU A 205 -3.31 18.13 21.94
C GLU A 205 -1.90 17.56 21.73
N PRO A 206 -1.15 17.25 22.81
CA PRO A 206 0.12 16.58 22.68
C PRO A 206 -0.11 15.17 22.11
N PRO A 207 0.89 14.61 21.40
CA PRO A 207 0.85 13.21 20.99
C PRO A 207 0.64 12.30 22.21
N VAL A 208 -0.18 11.26 22.05
CA VAL A 208 -0.42 10.25 23.08
C VAL A 208 0.24 8.95 22.65
N ASP A 209 1.20 8.48 23.45
CA ASP A 209 1.87 7.21 23.25
C ASP A 209 1.17 6.11 24.04
N VAL A 210 0.72 5.06 23.35
CA VAL A 210 0.18 3.85 23.95
C VAL A 210 1.15 2.70 23.70
N ARG A 211 1.74 2.15 24.77
CA ARG A 211 2.63 0.99 24.69
C ARG A 211 1.84 -0.29 24.88
N VAL A 212 1.98 -1.23 23.95
CA VAL A 212 1.23 -2.48 23.96
C VAL A 212 2.13 -3.65 23.53
N PRO A 213 2.16 -4.77 24.28
CA PRO A 213 2.76 -6.02 23.81
C PRO A 213 1.90 -6.60 22.69
N LEU A 214 2.46 -6.76 21.51
CA LEU A 214 1.79 -7.37 20.37
C LEU A 214 2.62 -8.53 19.83
N GLY A 215 1.94 -9.61 19.46
CA GLY A 215 2.57 -10.70 18.73
C GLY A 215 2.68 -10.39 17.24
N ALA A 216 3.64 -11.02 16.57
CA ALA A 216 3.86 -10.98 15.13
C ALA A 216 2.61 -11.41 14.34
N GLY A 217 2.61 -11.05 13.06
CA GLY A 217 1.55 -11.37 12.12
C GLY A 217 0.57 -10.22 11.89
N PRO A 218 -0.54 -10.51 11.18
CA PRO A 218 -1.56 -9.51 10.87
C PRO A 218 -2.26 -9.04 12.15
N ARG A 219 -2.37 -7.72 12.30
CA ARG A 219 -3.08 -7.04 13.39
C ARG A 219 -4.01 -5.98 12.82
N GLU A 220 -5.16 -5.84 13.46
CA GLU A 220 -6.10 -4.75 13.21
C GLU A 220 -6.04 -3.77 14.37
N ILE A 221 -5.56 -2.55 14.11
CA ILE A 221 -5.44 -1.48 15.10
C ILE A 221 -6.52 -0.45 14.77
N ALA A 222 -7.41 -0.19 15.72
CA ALA A 222 -8.45 0.81 15.59
C ALA A 222 -8.23 1.94 16.59
N VAL A 223 -8.39 3.17 16.12
CA VAL A 223 -8.40 4.38 16.95
C VAL A 223 -9.68 5.11 16.66
N ALA A 224 -10.54 5.32 17.66
CA ALA A 224 -11.86 5.91 17.45
C ALA A 224 -12.33 6.72 18.66
N PHE A 225 -13.30 7.61 18.45
CA PHE A 225 -13.92 8.37 19.53
C PHE A 225 -15.11 7.60 20.08
N LEU A 226 -15.26 7.54 21.40
CA LEU A 226 -16.50 7.02 22.00
C LEU A 226 -17.65 7.97 21.68
N GLN A 227 -18.77 7.40 21.23
CA GLN A 227 -19.98 8.17 20.99
C GLN A 227 -20.60 8.56 22.33
N LYS A 228 -20.73 9.86 22.63
CA LYS A 228 -21.26 10.30 23.94
C LYS A 228 -22.75 10.02 24.08
N THR A 229 -23.55 10.29 23.03
CA THR A 229 -25.00 10.00 22.98
C THR A 229 -25.53 10.10 21.53
N GLY A 230 -26.52 9.28 21.15
CA GLY A 230 -27.22 9.39 19.86
C GLY A 230 -28.16 10.62 19.71
N ALA A 231 -28.30 11.44 20.77
CA ALA A 231 -29.21 12.58 20.83
C ALA A 231 -28.52 13.94 20.62
N ARG A 232 -27.18 14.00 20.62
CA ARG A 232 -26.43 15.23 20.31
C ARG A 232 -25.76 15.09 18.95
N HIS A 233 -26.10 16.00 18.04
CA HIS A 233 -25.37 16.16 16.79
C HIS A 233 -24.02 16.79 17.12
N GLU A 234 -22.96 15.98 17.23
CA GLU A 234 -21.59 16.42 17.54
C GLU A 234 -20.87 16.99 16.30
N GLY A 235 -21.60 17.73 15.47
CA GLY A 235 -21.00 18.43 14.34
C GLY A 235 -20.14 19.58 14.83
N LEU A 236 -18.92 19.71 14.32
CA LEU A 236 -18.17 20.96 14.39
C LEU A 236 -19.01 22.01 13.65
N VAL A 237 -19.65 22.92 14.40
CA VAL A 237 -20.34 24.07 13.82
C VAL A 237 -19.32 24.85 13.00
N ARG A 238 -19.40 24.75 11.67
CA ARG A 238 -18.67 25.63 10.76
C ARG A 238 -19.08 27.05 11.11
N ALA A 239 -18.13 27.84 11.61
CA ALA A 239 -18.31 29.29 11.64
C ALA A 239 -18.34 29.76 10.18
N SER A 240 -19.50 30.29 9.78
CA SER A 240 -19.71 31.07 8.56
C SER A 240 -18.89 32.35 8.57
#